data_AF-A0AB35UWB1-F1
#
_entry.id   AF-A0AB35UWB1-F1
#
_cell.length_a   1.000
_cell.length_b   1.000
_cell.length_c   1.000
_cell.angle_alpha   90.00
_cell.angle_beta   90.00
_cell.angle_gamma   90.00
#
_symmetry.space_group_name_H-M   'P 1'
#
loop_
_entity.id
_entity.type
_entity.pdbx_description
1 polymer ?
#
loop_
_entity_poly.entity_id
_entity_poly.type
_entity_poly.pdbx_seq_one_letter_code
_entity_poly.pdbx_strand_id
1 'polypeptide(L)' 'MYERLYQCTRDLKTEHKVLLNSIQQKLTENLNQQDMVKLINECRKVNPSKPREYYIQAIKSSN' A
#
# COMPACT_ATOMS: atom_id res chain seq x y z
N MET A 1 -3.83 10.33 -1.14
CA MET A 1 -2.76 9.65 -0.37
C MET A 1 -3.27 8.39 0.31
N TYR A 2 -4.40 8.44 1.02
CA TYR A 2 -5.06 7.24 1.60
C TYR A 2 -5.31 6.13 0.59
N GLU A 3 -5.76 6.46 -0.63
CA GLU A 3 -5.96 5.47 -1.70
C GLU A 3 -4.68 4.66 -2.02
N ARG A 4 -3.51 5.33 -2.05
CA ARG A 4 -2.23 4.69 -2.32
C ARG A 4 -1.81 3.77 -1.17
N LEU A 5 -2.08 4.18 0.07
CA LEU A 5 -1.84 3.33 1.24
C LEU A 5 -2.76 2.11 1.21
N TYR A 6 -4.06 2.32 0.96
CA TYR A 6 -5.07 1.27 0.82
C TYR A 6 -4.67 0.23 -0.24
N GLN A 7 -4.34 0.67 -1.45
CA GLN A 7 -3.87 -0.19 -2.54
C GLN A 7 -2.66 -1.03 -2.10
N CYS A 8 -1.65 -0.38 -1.51
CA CYS A 8 -0.46 -1.09 -1.06
C CYS A 8 -0.78 -2.15 0.01
N THR A 9 -1.61 -1.80 1.00
CA THR A 9 -2.00 -2.72 2.09
C THR A 9 -2.89 -3.87 1.60
N ARG A 10 -3.73 -3.64 0.60
CA ARG A 10 -4.58 -4.68 -0.01
C ARG A 10 -3.75 -5.74 -0.72
N ASP A 11 -2.67 -5.31 -1.36
CA ASP A 11 -1.80 -6.17 -2.15
C ASP A 11 -0.66 -6.78 -1.29
N LEU A 12 -0.64 -6.57 0.03
CA LEU A 12 0.31 -7.21 0.95
C LEU A 12 0.01 -8.71 1.06
N LYS A 13 1.07 -9.52 0.94
CA LYS A 13 1.02 -10.96 1.17
C LYS A 13 0.86 -11.28 2.67
N THR A 14 0.34 -12.47 2.97
CA THR A 14 0.12 -12.98 4.33
C THR A 14 1.40 -13.03 5.18
N GLU A 15 2.56 -13.20 4.57
CA GLU A 15 3.88 -13.13 5.22
C GLU A 15 4.18 -11.76 5.87
N HIS A 16 3.48 -10.71 5.46
CA HIS A 16 3.62 -9.34 5.99
C HIS A 16 2.46 -8.92 6.92
N LYS A 17 1.71 -9.87 7.49
CA LYS A 17 0.58 -9.60 8.39
C LYS A 17 0.94 -8.68 9.57
N VAL A 18 2.14 -8.81 10.11
CA VAL A 18 2.64 -7.94 11.21
C VAL A 18 2.71 -6.48 10.77
N LEU A 19 3.19 -6.22 9.54
CA LEU A 19 3.24 -4.87 8.98
C LEU A 19 1.84 -4.32 8.73
N LEU A 20 0.92 -5.13 8.20
CA LEU A 20 -0.47 -4.73 7.98
C LEU A 20 -1.12 -4.28 9.30
N ASN A 21 -0.97 -5.06 10.37
CA ASN A 21 -1.50 -4.72 11.70
C ASN A 21 -0.90 -3.41 12.22
N SER A 22 0.42 -3.21 12.05
CA SER A 22 1.11 -1.98 12.46
C SER A 22 0.58 -0.75 11.71
N ILE A 23 0.38 -0.86 10.39
CA ILE A 23 -0.20 0.22 9.58
C ILE A 23 -1.62 0.54 10.04
N GLN A 24 -2.45 -0.48 10.28
CA GLN A 24 -3.83 -0.29 10.76
C GLN A 24 -3.89 0.40 12.12
N GLN A 25 -3.01 0.07 13.06
CA GLN A 25 -2.96 0.71 14.38
C GLN A 25 -2.52 2.17 14.32
N LYS A 26 -1.64 2.51 13.38
CA LYS A 26 -1.15 3.89 13.18
C LYS A 26 -2.12 4.74 12.35
N LEU A 27 -3.06 4.12 11.63
CA LEU A 27 -4.02 4.83 10.80
C LEU A 27 -5.14 5.41 11.68
N THR A 28 -5.13 6.73 11.84
CA THR A 28 -6.18 7.46 12.58
C THR A 28 -6.75 8.58 11.72
N GLU A 29 -7.94 9.07 12.06
CA GLU A 29 -8.62 10.16 11.33
C GLU A 29 -7.79 11.46 11.31
N ASN A 30 -6.91 11.65 12.31
CA ASN A 30 -6.06 12.83 12.46
C ASN A 30 -4.61 12.61 12.02
N LEU A 31 -4.33 11.53 11.28
CA LEU A 31 -2.98 11.25 10.82
C LEU A 31 -2.50 12.35 9.86
N ASN A 32 -1.41 13.01 10.22
CA ASN A 32 -0.85 14.07 9.38
C ASN A 32 -0.26 13.49 8.08
N GLN A 33 -0.04 14.40 7.11
CA GLN A 33 0.45 14.04 5.79
C GLN A 33 1.84 13.37 5.81
N GLN A 34 2.74 13.79 6.71
CA GLN A 34 4.08 13.22 6.78
C GLN A 34 4.06 11.78 7.26
N ASP A 35 3.26 11.48 8.27
CA ASP A 35 3.12 10.12 8.80
C ASP A 35 2.38 9.21 7.83
N MET A 36 1.39 9.74 7.09
CA MET A 36 0.78 9.03 5.97
C MET A 36 1.82 8.60 4.93
N VAL A 37 2.73 9.50 4.54
CA VAL A 37 3.81 9.20 3.59
C VAL A 37 4.77 8.15 4.15
N LYS A 38 5.08 8.19 5.45
CA LYS A 38 5.89 7.15 6.11
C LYS A 38 5.22 5.78 6.01
N LEU A 39 3.92 5.67 6.31
CA LEU A 39 3.18 4.41 6.20
C LEU A 39 3.17 3.86 4.76
N ILE A 40 3.00 4.74 3.77
CA ILE A 40 3.08 4.36 2.35
C ILE A 40 4.46 3.81 2.02
N ASN A 41 5.52 4.47 2.49
CA ASN A 41 6.89 4.04 2.24
C ASN A 41 7.24 2.73 2.96
N GLU A 42 6.76 2.54 4.20
CA GLU A 42 6.89 1.29 4.95
C GLU A 42 6.24 0.13 4.19
N CYS A 43 5.01 0.32 3.70
CA CYS A 43 4.32 -0.67 2.88
C CYS A 43 5.07 -0.98 1.57
N ARG A 44 5.58 0.06 0.88
CA ARG A 44 6.29 -0.09 -0.40
C ARG A 44 7.64 -0.80 -0.30
N LYS A 45 8.28 -0.82 0.87
CA LYS A 45 9.53 -1.58 1.07
C LYS A 45 9.35 -3.07 0.81
N VAL A 46 8.19 -3.61 1.18
CA VAL A 46 7.87 -5.04 1.00
C VAL A 46 6.92 -5.29 -0.15
N ASN A 47 6.18 -4.27 -0.59
CA ASN A 47 5.31 -4.32 -1.76
C ASN A 47 5.62 -3.14 -2.72
N PRO A 48 6.71 -3.21 -3.50
CA PRO A 48 7.11 -2.14 -4.40
C PRO A 48 6.03 -1.82 -5.43
N SER A 49 5.88 -0.54 -5.76
CA SER A 49 4.99 -0.14 -6.85
C SER A 49 5.41 -0.81 -8.15
N LYS A 50 4.43 -1.32 -8.88
CA LYS A 50 4.67 -1.97 -10.16
C LYS A 50 5.00 -0.91 -11.22
N PRO A 51 5.76 -1.25 -12.26
CA PRO A 51 6.01 -0.35 -13.36
C PRO A 51 4.73 -0.12 -14.17
N ARG A 52 4.69 0.94 -14.98
CA ARG A 52 3.49 1.32 -15.77
C ARG A 52 3.01 0.18 -16.67
N GLU A 53 3.95 -0.54 -17.26
CA GLU A 53 3.73 -1.64 -18.20
C GLU A 53 2.92 -2.77 -17.55
N TYR A 54 3.21 -3.07 -16.28
CA TYR A 54 2.44 -4.06 -15.52
C TYR A 54 0.97 -3.67 -15.42
N TYR A 55 0.69 -2.41 -15.10
CA TYR A 55 -0.69 -1.92 -14.99
C TYR A 55 -1.41 -1.92 -16.34
N ILE A 56 -0.73 -1.53 -17.42
CA ILE A 56 -1.29 -1.60 -18.79
C ILE A 56 -1.68 -3.05 -19.12
N GLN A 57 -0.82 -4.03 -18.81
CA GLN A 57 -1.12 -5.43 -19.05
C GLN A 57 -2.26 -5.94 -18.16
N ALA A 58 -2.25 -5.64 -16.87
CA ALA A 58 -3.29 -6.06 -15.94
C ALA A 58 -4.69 -5.55 -16.35
N ILE A 59 -4.79 -4.30 -16.81
CA ILE A 59 -6.04 -3.72 -17.31
C ILE A 59 -6.51 -4.45 -18.57
N LYS A 60 -5.61 -4.72 -19.52
CA LYS A 60 -5.95 -5.44 -20.76
C LYS A 60 -6.40 -6.88 -20.52
N SER A 61 -5.96 -7.49 -19.42
CA SER A 61 -6.26 -8.88 -19.06
C SER A 61 -7.39 -9.02 -18.04
N SER A 62 -7.98 -7.93 -17.56
CA SER A 62 -9.11 -7.96 -16.63
C SER A 62 -10.41 -8.09 -17.43
N ASN A 63 -10.91 -9.31 -17.57
CA ASN A 63 -12.26 -9.62 -18.08
C ASN A 63 -13.27 -9.62 -16.92
#